data_AF-A0A1K2IR01-F1
#
_entry.id   AF-A0A1K2IR01-F1
#
_cell.length_a   1.000
_cell.length_b   1.000
_cell.length_c   1.000
_cell.angle_alpha   90.00
_cell.angle_beta   90.00
_cell.angle_gamma   90.00
#
_symmetry.space_group_name_H-M   'P 1'
#
loop_
_entity.id
_entity.type
_entity.pdbx_description
1 polymer ?
#
loop_
_entity_poly.entity_id
_entity_poly.type
_entity_poly.pdbx_seq_one_letter_code
_entity_poly.pdbx_strand_id
1 'polypeptide(L)' 'MKNMKNLKKLLKSDLKKINGGNAPDCPAGTTACYIPPKNGLPSRWKCLSDTMECPG' A
#
# COMPACT_ATOMS: atom_id res chain seq x y z
N MET A 1 20.44 12.32 24.89
CA MET A 1 19.14 11.92 24.30
C MET A 1 19.42 11.03 23.09
N LYS A 2 18.72 9.90 22.95
CA LYS A 2 19.09 8.77 22.06
C LYS A 2 19.20 9.19 20.58
N ASN A 3 20.39 9.06 20.00
CA ASN A 3 20.62 9.09 18.55
C ASN A 3 19.79 7.99 17.87
N MET A 4 18.91 8.35 16.93
CA MET A 4 18.27 7.38 16.05
C MET A 4 19.33 6.73 15.16
N LYS A 5 19.84 5.57 15.60
CA LYS A 5 20.80 4.76 14.84
C LYS A 5 20.00 3.90 13.87
N ASN A 6 20.27 4.07 12.57
CA ASN A 6 19.73 3.28 11.45
C ASN A 6 18.35 3.68 10.90
N LEU A 7 18.23 4.92 10.41
CA LEU A 7 17.37 5.15 9.26
C LEU A 7 18.07 4.51 8.04
N LYS A 8 17.95 3.18 7.87
CA LYS A 8 18.37 2.51 6.63
C LYS A 8 17.66 3.26 5.51
N LYS A 9 18.43 3.94 4.65
CA LYS A 9 17.92 4.65 3.48
C LYS A 9 17.10 3.63 2.69
N LEU A 10 15.79 3.73 2.81
CA LEU A 10 14.88 2.76 2.26
C LEU A 10 15.11 2.79 0.75
N LEU A 11 15.64 1.71 0.18
CA LEU A 11 15.84 1.62 -1.26
C LEU A 11 14.49 1.96 -1.92
N LYS A 12 14.52 2.71 -3.02
CA LYS A 12 13.29 3.16 -3.71
C LYS A 12 12.36 1.97 -4.03
N SER A 13 12.93 0.79 -4.22
CA SER A 13 12.26 -0.51 -4.36
C SER A 13 11.46 -0.93 -3.12
N ASP A 14 12.05 -0.78 -1.93
CA ASP A 14 11.38 -1.03 -0.65
C ASP A 14 10.39 0.09 -0.32
N LEU A 15 10.70 1.34 -0.68
CA LEU A 15 9.74 2.46 -0.56
C LEU A 15 8.50 2.24 -1.43
N LYS A 16 8.66 1.68 -2.64
CA LYS A 16 7.54 1.25 -3.47
C LYS A 16 6.70 0.18 -2.77
N LYS A 17 7.32 -0.83 -2.15
CA LYS A 17 6.57 -1.85 -1.38
C LYS A 17 5.80 -1.25 -0.20
N ILE A 18 6.35 -0.22 0.45
CA ILE A 18 5.70 0.46 1.59
C ILE A 18 4.58 1.42 1.14
N ASN A 19 4.71 2.10 0.00
CA ASN A 19 3.71 3.03 -0.52
C ASN A 19 2.72 2.36 -1.49
N GLY A 20 2.35 1.13 -1.19
CA GLY A 20 1.33 0.42 -1.96
C GLY A 20 1.79 0.01 -3.35
N GLY A 21 2.98 -0.57 -3.47
CA GLY A 21 3.60 -1.27 -4.62
C GLY A 21 2.82 -1.44 -5.94
N ASN A 22 2.87 -2.66 -6.48
CA ASN A 22 2.07 -3.06 -7.64
C ASN A 22 0.79 -3.74 -7.14
N ALA A 23 -0.24 -3.79 -7.97
CA ALA A 23 -1.50 -4.44 -7.63
C ALA A 23 -1.26 -5.92 -7.24
N PRO A 24 -1.78 -6.40 -6.09
CA PRO A 24 -1.70 -7.80 -5.73
C PRO A 24 -2.58 -8.64 -6.65
N ASP A 25 -2.25 -9.93 -6.74
CA ASP A 25 -3.16 -10.91 -7.32
C ASP A 25 -4.35 -11.11 -6.37
N CYS A 26 -5.56 -10.89 -6.88
CA CYS A 26 -6.79 -10.99 -6.11
C CYS A 26 -7.60 -12.22 -6.58
N PRO A 27 -8.25 -12.95 -5.66
CA PRO A 27 -9.05 -14.11 -6.00
C PRO A 27 -10.23 -13.76 -6.92
N ALA A 28 -10.73 -14.74 -7.66
CA ALA A 28 -11.85 -14.56 -8.58
C ALA A 28 -13.08 -13.95 -7.89
N GLY A 29 -13.68 -12.94 -8.50
CA GLY A 29 -14.78 -12.15 -7.92
C GLY A 29 -14.33 -10.99 -7.04
N THR A 30 -13.01 -10.74 -6.94
CA THR A 30 -12.46 -9.54 -6.31
C THR A 30 -11.46 -8.84 -7.23
N THR A 31 -11.42 -7.52 -7.17
CA THR A 31 -10.50 -6.67 -7.93
C THR A 31 -9.49 -6.00 -7.01
N ALA A 32 -8.26 -5.86 -7.49
CA ALA A 32 -7.20 -5.16 -6.77
C ALA A 32 -7.49 -3.66 -6.76
N CYS A 33 -7.81 -3.15 -5.57
CA CYS A 33 -8.16 -1.75 -5.39
C CYS A 33 -7.06 -0.98 -4.69
N TYR A 34 -6.68 0.17 -5.26
CA TYR A 34 -5.73 1.08 -4.63
C TYR A 34 -6.44 1.96 -3.60
N ILE A 35 -6.05 1.84 -2.34
CA ILE A 35 -6.58 2.66 -1.25
C ILE A 35 -5.61 3.82 -1.03
N PRO A 36 -6.01 5.07 -1.32
CA PRO A 36 -5.15 6.23 -1.12
C PRO A 36 -4.82 6.43 0.37
N PRO A 37 -3.68 7.10 0.66
CA PRO A 37 -3.30 7.36 2.04
C PRO A 37 -4.33 8.28 2.70
N LYS A 38 -4.85 7.87 3.86
CA LYS A 38 -5.85 8.65 4.61
C LYS A 38 -5.46 8.70 6.08
N ASN A 39 -5.48 9.89 6.67
CA ASN A 39 -5.25 10.12 8.09
C ASN A 39 -3.91 9.54 8.61
N GLY A 40 -2.82 9.73 7.85
CA GLY A 40 -1.49 9.22 8.21
C GLY A 40 -1.26 7.72 7.91
N LEU A 41 -2.26 7.02 7.37
CA LEU A 41 -2.07 5.66 6.86
C LEU A 41 -1.41 5.73 5.47
N PRO A 42 -0.42 4.88 5.18
CA PRO A 42 0.16 4.79 3.85
C PRO A 42 -0.86 4.26 2.85
N SER A 43 -0.61 4.56 1.58
CA SER A 43 -1.31 3.90 0.48
C SER A 43 -1.13 2.40 0.55
N ARG A 44 -2.20 1.66 0.27
CA ARG A 44 -2.15 0.19 0.25
C ARG A 44 -3.10 -0.37 -0.79
N TRP A 45 -2.79 -1.55 -1.29
CA TRP A 45 -3.74 -2.31 -2.09
C TRP A 45 -4.65 -3.13 -1.19
N LYS A 46 -5.91 -3.27 -1.61
CA LYS A 46 -6.89 -4.15 -0.97
C LYS A 46 -7.70 -4.82 -2.07
N CYS A 47 -7.92 -6.13 -1.96
CA CYS A 47 -8.89 -6.80 -2.81
C CYS A 47 -10.29 -6.43 -2.35
N LEU A 48 -11.08 -5.82 -3.22
CA LEU A 48 -12.50 -5.53 -2.99
C LEU A 48 -13.34 -6.43 -3.89
N SER A 49 -14.54 -6.78 -3.47
CA SER A 49 -15.48 -7.49 -4.34
C SER A 49 -15.71 -6.68 -5.62
N ASP A 50 -15.89 -7.36 -6.75
CA ASP A 50 -16.14 -6.70 -8.05
C ASP A 50 -17.39 -5.78 -8.01
N THR A 51 -18.32 -6.06 -7.10
CA THR A 51 -19.51 -5.25 -6.82
C THR A 51 -19.25 -4.00 -5.98
N MET A 52 -18.05 -3.83 -5.44
CA MET A 52 -17.65 -2.67 -4.62
C MET A 52 -16.69 -1.78 -5.39
N GLU A 53 -17.03 -0.49 -5.48
CA GLU A 53 -16.16 0.51 -6.10
C GLU A 53 -14.98 0.87 -5.20
N CYS A 54 -13.87 1.21 -5.85
CA CYS A 54 -12.70 1.72 -5.17
C CYS A 54 -12.96 3.09 -4.55
N PRO A 55 -12.51 3.34 -3.30
CA PRO A 55 -12.51 4.69 -2.76
C PRO A 55 -11.46 5.53 -3.49
N GLY A 56 -11.91 6.24 -4.53
CA GLY A 56 -11.13 7.24 -5.28
C GLY A 56 -11.00 8.57 -4.55
#